data_AF-A0A970FDN4-F1
#
_entry.id   AF-A0A970FDN4-F1
#
_cell.length_a   1.000
_cell.length_b   1.000
_cell.length_c   1.000
_cell.angle_alpha   90.00
_cell.angle_beta   90.00
_cell.angle_gamma   90.00
#
_symmetry.space_group_name_H-M   'P 1'
#
loop_
_entity.id
_entity.type
_entity.pdbx_description
1 polymer ?
#
loop_
_entity_poly.entity_id
_entity_poly.type
_entity_poly.pdbx_seq_one_letter_code
_entity_poly.pdbx_strand_id
1 'polypeptide(L)'
;QFHKVTRLKKRPDLLISLLFSRLQKRLADSLDVRPGQEMIQAIASAESCGAAVIFADRSAQITFRRIWKKLTWMEKIKLIAQLLFGLIRGVKISESEIEELKSQDTLASLLSKFGRKFPQLKKTLIDERDQYLAAKIMEAPGGKVIAVVGAAHVPGIAEQIHSKKDTR
;
A
#
# COMPACT_ATOMS: atom_id res chain seq x y z
N GLN A 1 3.69 27.65 18.24
CA GLN A 1 4.01 26.59 17.25
C GLN A 1 4.73 25.34 17.82
N PHE A 2 4.83 25.13 19.14
CA PHE A 2 5.62 24.00 19.71
C PHE A 2 4.82 22.75 20.15
N HIS A 3 3.48 22.79 20.12
CA HIS A 3 2.63 21.68 20.61
C HIS A 3 2.39 20.53 19.61
N LYS A 4 2.82 20.65 18.34
CA LYS A 4 2.64 19.59 17.33
C LYS A 4 3.75 18.53 17.33
N VAL A 5 4.93 18.82 17.90
CA VAL A 5 6.09 17.93 17.85
C VAL A 5 6.10 16.92 19.00
N THR A 6 5.42 17.20 20.13
CA THR A 6 5.40 16.32 21.30
C THR A 6 4.43 15.12 21.20
N ARG A 7 3.51 15.12 20.22
CA ARG A 7 2.59 13.97 19.98
C ARG A 7 3.22 12.80 19.23
N LEU A 8 4.37 12.97 18.57
CA LEU A 8 5.11 11.86 17.97
C LEU A 8 5.56 10.81 19.00
N LYS A 9 5.75 11.22 20.27
CA LYS A 9 6.21 10.36 21.36
C LYS A 9 5.25 9.22 21.75
N LYS A 10 4.02 9.18 21.20
CA LYS A 10 3.01 8.14 21.52
C LYS A 10 2.36 7.46 20.29
N ARG A 11 2.97 7.50 19.11
CA ARG A 11 2.39 6.93 17.87
C ARG A 11 3.40 6.14 17.01
N PRO A 12 3.77 4.92 17.44
CA PRO A 12 4.70 4.07 16.68
C PRO A 12 4.14 3.63 15.32
N ASP A 13 2.82 3.59 15.17
CA ASP A 13 2.14 3.35 13.88
C ASP A 13 2.45 4.44 12.84
N LEU A 14 2.57 5.70 13.27
CA LEU A 14 2.93 6.81 12.38
C LEU A 14 4.41 6.73 11.96
N LEU A 15 5.30 6.36 12.87
CA LEU A 15 6.71 6.17 12.56
C LEU A 15 6.89 5.12 11.46
N ILE A 16 6.24 3.96 11.58
CA ILE A 16 6.31 2.93 10.54
C ILE A 16 5.70 3.42 9.24
N SER A 17 4.52 4.06 9.30
CA SER A 17 3.90 4.62 8.10
C SER A 17 4.86 5.54 7.35
N LEU A 18 5.57 6.43 8.08
CA LEU A 18 6.53 7.34 7.49
C LEU A 18 7.75 6.62 6.92
N LEU A 19 8.32 5.66 7.65
CA LEU A 19 9.47 4.86 7.19
C LEU A 19 9.11 4.06 5.94
N PHE A 20 7.93 3.44 5.92
CA PHE A 20 7.44 2.68 4.79
C PHE A 20 7.16 3.58 3.58
N SER A 21 6.49 4.72 3.75
CA SER A 21 6.28 5.69 2.67
C SER A 21 7.61 6.22 2.09
N ARG A 22 8.63 6.42 2.93
CA ARG A 22 9.97 6.79 2.44
C ARG A 22 10.63 5.68 1.64
N LEU A 23 10.49 4.43 2.07
CA LEU A 23 11.02 3.28 1.33
C LEU A 23 10.32 3.15 -0.03
N GLN A 24 8.99 3.25 -0.06
CA GLN A 24 8.21 3.25 -1.31
C GLN A 24 8.62 4.38 -2.24
N LYS A 25 8.78 5.60 -1.72
CA LYS A 25 9.21 6.74 -2.52
C LYS A 25 10.58 6.51 -3.15
N ARG A 26 11.55 6.00 -2.38
CA ARG A 26 12.89 5.69 -2.92
C ARG A 26 12.88 4.61 -3.99
N LEU A 27 12.10 3.55 -3.79
CA LEU A 27 11.94 2.50 -4.79
C LEU A 27 11.33 3.06 -6.08
N ALA A 28 10.34 3.94 -5.95
CA ALA A 28 9.71 4.59 -7.08
C ALA A 28 10.65 5.54 -7.84
N ASP A 29 11.41 6.37 -7.10
CA ASP A 29 12.44 7.24 -7.67
C ASP A 29 13.53 6.42 -8.41
N SER A 30 13.86 5.22 -7.93
CA SER A 30 14.85 4.34 -8.57
C SER A 30 14.33 3.66 -9.84
N LEU A 31 13.01 3.57 -10.00
CA LEU A 31 12.33 2.96 -11.14
C LEU A 31 11.76 3.98 -12.12
N ASP A 32 12.00 5.28 -11.89
CA ASP A 32 11.46 6.42 -12.63
C ASP A 32 9.92 6.36 -12.80
N VAL A 33 9.24 5.80 -11.80
CA VAL A 33 7.78 5.73 -11.75
C VAL A 33 7.26 6.65 -10.65
N ARG A 34 6.15 7.35 -10.91
CA ARG A 34 5.46 8.17 -9.91
C ARG A 34 4.30 7.38 -9.28
N PRO A 35 4.39 6.93 -8.02
CA PRO A 35 3.33 6.14 -7.41
C PRO A 35 2.07 6.97 -7.27
N GLY A 36 0.93 6.41 -7.69
CA GLY A 36 -0.37 7.07 -7.60
C GLY A 36 -0.66 8.07 -8.72
N GLN A 37 0.23 8.23 -9.71
CA GLN A 37 -0.04 9.06 -10.89
C GLN A 37 -1.28 8.58 -11.65
N GLU A 38 -1.48 7.25 -11.73
CA GLU A 38 -2.68 6.62 -12.30
C GLU A 38 -3.97 7.07 -11.59
N MET A 39 -3.91 7.26 -10.26
CA MET A 39 -5.07 7.69 -9.47
C MET A 39 -5.38 9.17 -9.70
N ILE A 40 -4.35 10.02 -9.79
CA ILE A 40 -4.50 11.45 -10.12
C ILE A 40 -5.12 11.59 -11.51
N GLN A 41 -4.61 10.84 -12.49
CA GLN A 41 -5.14 10.84 -13.85
C GLN A 41 -6.59 10.33 -13.89
N ALA A 42 -6.93 9.30 -13.12
CA ALA A 42 -8.29 8.79 -13.04
C ALA A 42 -9.28 9.82 -12.47
N ILE A 43 -8.87 10.58 -11.45
CA ILE A 43 -9.67 11.67 -10.90
C ILE A 43 -9.90 12.75 -11.96
N ALA A 44 -8.82 13.20 -12.64
CA ALA A 44 -8.93 14.21 -13.70
C ALA A 44 -9.85 13.75 -14.86
N SER A 45 -9.73 12.48 -15.28
CA SER A 45 -10.59 11.90 -16.31
C SER A 45 -12.05 11.82 -15.86
N ALA A 46 -12.31 11.42 -14.61
CA ALA A 46 -13.65 11.36 -14.05
C ALA A 46 -14.30 12.75 -13.97
N GLU A 47 -13.54 13.76 -13.53
CA GLU A 47 -14.00 15.16 -13.52
C GLU A 47 -14.34 15.67 -14.93
N SER A 48 -13.53 15.32 -15.93
CA SER A 48 -13.75 15.76 -17.32
C SER A 48 -15.04 15.22 -17.95
N CYS A 49 -15.51 14.04 -17.52
CA CYS A 49 -16.73 13.41 -18.02
C CYS A 49 -17.92 13.54 -17.05
N GLY A 50 -17.77 14.30 -15.96
CA GLY A 50 -18.81 14.49 -14.95
C GLY A 50 -19.14 13.24 -14.13
N ALA A 51 -18.23 12.27 -14.06
CA ALA A 51 -18.41 11.07 -13.25
C ALA A 51 -18.19 11.38 -11.75
N ALA A 52 -18.99 10.75 -10.89
CA ALA A 52 -18.82 10.86 -9.45
C ALA A 52 -17.52 10.18 -8.99
N VAL A 53 -16.68 10.91 -8.26
CA VAL A 53 -15.42 10.40 -7.70
C VAL A 53 -15.64 9.89 -6.28
N ILE A 54 -15.25 8.65 -6.01
CA ILE A 54 -15.36 8.03 -4.69
C ILE A 54 -13.99 7.49 -4.25
N PHE A 55 -13.53 7.95 -3.10
CA PHE A 55 -12.31 7.42 -2.49
C PHE A 55 -12.62 6.11 -1.75
N ALA A 56 -12.31 4.99 -2.39
CA ALA A 56 -12.62 3.65 -1.87
C ALA A 56 -11.62 3.14 -0.82
N ASP A 57 -10.43 3.76 -0.69
CA ASP A 57 -9.39 3.26 0.22
C ASP A 57 -9.51 3.82 1.64
N ARG A 58 -9.00 3.07 2.60
CA ARG A 58 -8.89 3.48 3.99
C ARG A 58 -7.62 4.28 4.23
N SER A 59 -7.65 5.14 5.25
CA SER A 59 -6.45 5.89 5.64
C SER A 59 -5.27 4.96 6.01
N ALA A 60 -4.07 5.31 5.56
CA ALA A 60 -2.86 4.55 5.85
C ALA A 60 -2.62 4.38 7.36
N GLN A 61 -2.98 5.40 8.17
CA GLN A 61 -2.83 5.35 9.62
C GLN A 61 -3.66 4.25 10.26
N ILE A 62 -4.87 3.96 9.74
CA ILE A 62 -5.68 2.83 10.22
C ILE A 62 -4.99 1.51 9.88
N THR A 63 -4.48 1.38 8.65
CA THR A 63 -3.73 0.20 8.19
C THR A 63 -2.52 -0.07 9.08
N PHE A 64 -1.63 0.90 9.27
CA PHE A 64 -0.43 0.75 10.10
C PHE A 64 -0.73 0.54 11.57
N ARG A 65 -1.83 1.11 12.08
CA ARG A 65 -2.27 0.82 13.45
C ARG A 65 -2.73 -0.62 13.61
N ARG A 66 -3.46 -1.18 12.63
CA ARG A 66 -3.87 -2.60 12.64
C ARG A 66 -2.66 -3.52 12.58
N ILE A 67 -1.70 -3.22 11.70
CA ILE A 67 -0.41 -3.92 11.64
C ILE A 67 0.29 -3.89 13.00
N TRP A 68 0.47 -2.70 13.59
CA TRP A 68 1.17 -2.56 14.86
C TRP A 68 0.49 -3.32 16.00
N LYS A 69 -0.84 -3.41 16.01
CA LYS A 69 -1.59 -4.20 17.00
C LYS A 69 -1.40 -5.70 16.84
N LYS A 70 -1.21 -6.19 15.60
CA LYS A 70 -1.07 -7.63 15.29
C LYS A 70 0.35 -8.16 15.46
N LEU A 71 1.36 -7.31 15.51
CA LEU A 71 2.76 -7.71 15.67
C LEU A 71 3.14 -7.89 17.15
N THR A 72 3.86 -8.97 17.43
CA THR A 72 4.57 -9.20 18.68
C THR A 72 5.69 -8.17 18.89
N TRP A 73 6.20 -8.05 20.11
CA TRP A 73 7.27 -7.10 20.41
C TRP A 73 8.55 -7.38 19.58
N MET A 74 8.90 -8.66 19.40
CA MET A 74 10.05 -9.04 18.56
C MET A 74 9.84 -8.73 17.08
N GLU A 75 8.64 -8.94 16.54
CA GLU A 75 8.34 -8.59 15.15
C GLU A 75 8.36 -7.08 14.92
N LYS A 76 7.93 -6.28 15.90
CA LYS A 76 8.01 -4.81 15.85
C LYS A 76 9.45 -4.33 15.72
N ILE A 77 10.35 -4.84 16.56
CA ILE A 77 11.78 -4.51 16.50
C ILE A 77 12.37 -4.93 15.15
N LYS A 78 12.10 -6.16 14.71
CA LYS A 78 12.55 -6.67 13.41
C LYS A 78 12.05 -5.80 12.25
N LEU A 79 10.78 -5.40 12.25
CA LEU A 79 10.19 -4.57 11.21
C LEU A 79 10.90 -3.21 11.12
N ILE A 80 11.08 -2.54 12.26
CA ILE A 80 11.76 -1.22 12.31
C ILE A 80 13.21 -1.37 11.84
N ALA A 81 13.94 -2.37 12.32
CA ALA A 81 15.32 -2.62 11.92
C ALA A 81 15.43 -2.86 10.40
N GLN A 82 14.53 -3.65 9.81
CA GLN A 82 14.52 -3.93 8.37
C GLN A 82 14.17 -2.69 7.54
N LEU A 83 13.19 -1.89 7.96
CA LEU A 83 12.85 -0.64 7.28
C LEU A 83 14.01 0.36 7.33
N LEU A 84 14.65 0.52 8.49
CA LEU A 84 15.82 1.38 8.65
C LEU A 84 17.00 0.87 7.82
N PHE A 85 17.25 -0.43 7.80
CA PHE A 85 18.30 -1.04 6.99
C PHE A 85 18.09 -0.78 5.49
N GLY A 86 16.87 -0.97 4.99
CA GLY A 86 16.52 -0.69 3.59
C GLY A 86 16.67 0.79 3.21
N LEU A 87 16.46 1.70 4.18
CA LEU A 87 16.71 3.13 4.00
C LEU A 87 18.21 3.48 4.10
N ILE A 88 18.98 2.88 5.02
CA ILE A 88 20.38 3.25 5.28
C ILE A 88 21.32 2.70 4.20
N ARG A 89 21.16 1.44 3.79
CA ARG A 89 22.08 0.86 2.79
C ARG A 89 21.93 1.48 1.41
N GLY A 90 20.86 2.27 1.21
CA GLY A 90 20.23 2.33 -0.09
C GLY A 90 19.80 0.92 -0.46
N VAL A 91 18.77 0.78 -1.28
CA VAL A 91 18.75 -0.45 -2.06
C VAL A 91 19.94 -0.24 -3.01
N LYS A 92 21.13 -0.78 -2.69
CA LYS A 92 22.23 -0.92 -3.67
C LYS A 92 21.74 -1.98 -4.64
N ILE A 93 20.78 -1.59 -5.45
CA ILE A 93 20.27 -2.35 -6.57
C ILE A 93 21.36 -2.14 -7.63
N SER A 94 22.06 -3.19 -8.03
CA SER A 94 22.94 -3.09 -9.20
C SER A 94 22.10 -2.68 -10.42
N GLU A 95 22.67 -2.04 -11.43
CA GLU A 95 21.92 -1.70 -12.66
C GLU A 95 21.19 -2.93 -13.25
N SER A 96 21.79 -4.12 -13.12
CA SER A 96 21.17 -5.40 -13.49
C SER A 96 19.94 -5.78 -12.65
N GLU A 97 19.97 -5.53 -11.34
CA GLU A 97 18.77 -5.70 -10.50
C GLU A 97 17.75 -4.58 -10.78
N ILE A 98 18.16 -3.35 -11.12
CA ILE A 98 17.22 -2.25 -11.47
C ILE A 98 16.46 -2.61 -12.75
N GLU A 99 17.14 -3.22 -13.71
CA GLU A 99 16.55 -3.64 -14.99
C GLU A 99 15.57 -4.80 -14.82
N GLU A 100 15.84 -5.76 -13.92
CA GLU A 100 14.84 -6.72 -13.45
C GLU A 100 13.70 -6.01 -12.69
N LEU A 101 14.03 -5.00 -11.86
CA LEU A 101 13.08 -4.25 -11.04
C LEU A 101 12.13 -3.32 -11.83
N LYS A 102 12.45 -2.99 -13.09
CA LYS A 102 11.61 -2.18 -14.00
C LYS A 102 10.35 -2.90 -14.47
N SER A 103 10.29 -4.21 -14.31
CA SER A 103 9.05 -4.98 -14.53
C SER A 103 8.06 -4.73 -13.38
N GLN A 104 6.76 -4.59 -13.66
CA GLN A 104 5.74 -4.41 -12.61
C GLN A 104 5.75 -5.55 -11.55
N ASP A 105 6.27 -6.72 -11.91
CA ASP A 105 6.31 -7.94 -11.09
C ASP A 105 7.34 -7.92 -9.95
N THR A 106 8.35 -7.06 -10.00
CA THR A 106 9.50 -7.13 -9.09
C THR A 106 9.38 -6.26 -7.86
N LEU A 107 8.69 -5.11 -7.94
CA LEU A 107 8.23 -4.39 -6.75
C LEU A 107 7.30 -5.30 -5.93
N ALA A 108 6.40 -6.01 -6.60
CA ALA A 108 5.56 -7.03 -6.00
C ALA A 108 6.39 -8.18 -5.42
N SER A 109 7.46 -8.63 -6.09
CA SER A 109 8.39 -9.66 -5.60
C SER A 109 9.17 -9.24 -4.34
N LEU A 110 9.63 -7.98 -4.25
CA LEU A 110 10.27 -7.44 -3.05
C LEU A 110 9.29 -7.33 -1.89
N LEU A 111 8.09 -6.80 -2.15
CA LEU A 111 7.01 -6.74 -1.15
C LEU A 111 6.56 -8.16 -0.73
N SER A 112 6.61 -9.13 -1.64
CA SER A 112 6.33 -10.55 -1.38
C SER A 112 7.44 -11.20 -0.52
N LYS A 113 8.72 -10.95 -0.82
CA LYS A 113 9.87 -11.35 0.02
C LYS A 113 9.77 -10.75 1.42
N PHE A 114 9.32 -9.50 1.53
CA PHE A 114 9.06 -8.83 2.80
C PHE A 114 7.84 -9.44 3.52
N GLY A 115 6.78 -9.75 2.78
CA GLY A 115 5.57 -10.40 3.27
C GLY A 115 5.81 -11.82 3.79
N ARG A 116 6.74 -12.58 3.20
CA ARG A 116 7.17 -13.89 3.73
C ARG A 116 7.85 -13.77 5.10
N LYS A 117 8.63 -12.72 5.33
CA LYS A 117 9.27 -12.46 6.63
C LYS A 117 8.32 -11.90 7.67
N PHE A 118 7.25 -11.24 7.23
CA PHE A 118 6.23 -10.63 8.09
C PHE A 118 4.83 -11.00 7.58
N PRO A 119 4.35 -12.23 7.83
CA PRO A 119 3.07 -12.71 7.31
C PRO A 119 1.88 -11.86 7.79
N GLN A 120 1.93 -11.37 9.03
CA GLN A 120 0.92 -10.45 9.56
C GLN A 120 0.92 -9.09 8.84
N LEU A 121 2.08 -8.65 8.36
CA LEU A 121 2.18 -7.43 7.58
C LEU A 121 1.56 -7.63 6.19
N LYS A 122 1.87 -8.72 5.49
CA LYS A 122 1.25 -9.07 4.20
C LYS A 122 -0.27 -9.11 4.35
N LYS A 123 -0.75 -9.88 5.32
CA LYS A 123 -2.18 -10.06 5.60
C LYS A 123 -2.90 -8.72 5.78
N THR A 124 -2.33 -7.77 6.51
CA THR A 124 -3.02 -6.50 6.77
C THR A 124 -2.77 -5.43 5.71
N LEU A 125 -1.59 -5.36 5.09
CA LEU A 125 -1.29 -4.37 4.02
C LEU A 125 -1.94 -4.72 2.68
N ILE A 126 -2.05 -6.01 2.38
CA ILE A 126 -2.54 -6.52 1.09
C ILE A 126 -3.91 -7.14 1.30
N ASP A 127 -4.00 -8.36 1.83
CA ASP A 127 -5.24 -9.14 1.84
C ASP A 127 -6.44 -8.42 2.50
N GLU A 128 -6.27 -7.85 3.71
CA GLU A 128 -7.32 -7.07 4.39
C GLU A 128 -7.62 -5.74 3.70
N ARG A 129 -6.67 -5.18 2.97
CA ARG A 129 -6.88 -3.95 2.21
C ARG A 129 -7.66 -4.26 0.93
N ASP A 130 -7.36 -5.37 0.27
CA ASP A 130 -8.07 -5.85 -0.92
C ASP A 130 -9.52 -6.17 -0.58
N GLN A 131 -9.76 -6.85 0.55
CA GLN A 131 -11.11 -7.09 1.06
C GLN A 131 -11.89 -5.79 1.31
N TYR A 132 -11.23 -4.78 1.88
CA TYR A 132 -11.83 -3.48 2.15
C TYR A 132 -12.16 -2.74 0.85
N LEU A 133 -11.22 -2.70 -0.10
CA LEU A 133 -11.38 -2.09 -1.41
C LEU A 133 -12.50 -2.76 -2.20
N ALA A 134 -12.52 -4.09 -2.25
CA ALA A 134 -13.56 -4.88 -2.91
C ALA A 134 -14.94 -4.56 -2.32
N ALA A 135 -15.07 -4.53 -0.99
CA ALA A 135 -16.32 -4.15 -0.33
C ALA A 135 -16.77 -2.74 -0.73
N LYS A 136 -15.85 -1.76 -0.71
CA LYS A 136 -16.16 -0.38 -1.08
C LYS A 136 -16.53 -0.20 -2.55
N ILE A 137 -15.90 -0.96 -3.45
CA ILE A 137 -16.24 -0.97 -4.87
C ILE A 137 -17.64 -1.53 -5.09
N MET A 138 -18.02 -2.62 -4.41
CA MET A 138 -19.37 -3.20 -4.55
C MET A 138 -20.47 -2.37 -3.89
N GLU A 139 -20.14 -1.59 -2.86
CA GLU A 139 -21.05 -0.65 -2.20
C GLU A 139 -21.18 0.67 -2.97
N ALA A 140 -20.36 0.91 -4.00
CA ALA A 140 -20.37 2.17 -4.72
C ALA A 140 -21.70 2.34 -5.49
N PRO A 141 -22.32 3.54 -5.44
CA PRO A 141 -23.54 3.83 -6.16
C PRO A 141 -23.30 3.88 -7.68
N GLY A 142 -24.33 3.55 -8.45
CA GLY A 142 -24.35 3.65 -9.92
C GLY A 142 -24.42 2.30 -10.63
N GLY A 143 -24.96 2.30 -11.85
CA GLY A 143 -25.08 1.08 -12.66
C GLY A 143 -23.79 0.62 -13.33
N LYS A 144 -22.79 1.51 -13.44
CA LYS A 144 -21.45 1.21 -13.98
C LYS A 144 -20.40 1.86 -13.10
N VAL A 145 -19.56 1.04 -12.49
CA VAL A 145 -18.46 1.47 -11.60
C VAL A 145 -17.14 1.14 -12.27
N ILE A 146 -16.23 2.13 -12.33
CA ILE A 146 -14.84 1.95 -12.77
C ILE A 146 -13.95 2.11 -11.54
N ALA A 147 -13.24 1.05 -11.16
CA ALA A 147 -12.29 1.08 -10.06
C ALA A 147 -10.86 1.22 -10.58
N VAL A 148 -10.17 2.30 -10.18
CA VAL A 148 -8.75 2.50 -10.47
C VAL A 148 -7.95 2.23 -9.20
N VAL A 149 -7.11 1.21 -9.25
CA VAL A 149 -6.33 0.70 -8.11
C VAL A 149 -4.92 0.36 -8.56
N GLY A 150 -3.95 0.34 -7.64
CA GLY A 150 -2.60 -0.08 -7.98
C GLY A 150 -2.57 -1.54 -8.44
N ALA A 151 -1.80 -1.84 -9.50
CA ALA A 151 -1.74 -3.16 -10.14
C ALA A 151 -1.60 -4.35 -9.17
N ALA A 152 -0.80 -4.20 -8.11
CA ALA A 152 -0.59 -5.24 -7.10
C ALA A 152 -1.86 -5.65 -6.32
N HIS A 153 -2.91 -4.82 -6.33
CA HIS A 153 -4.19 -5.09 -5.66
C HIS A 153 -5.25 -5.68 -6.60
N VAL A 154 -5.06 -5.60 -7.92
CA VAL A 154 -6.06 -6.05 -8.91
C VAL A 154 -6.45 -7.52 -8.73
N PRO A 155 -5.50 -8.48 -8.62
CA PRO A 155 -5.86 -9.89 -8.51
C PRO A 155 -6.67 -10.20 -7.24
N GLY A 156 -6.23 -9.67 -6.09
CA GLY A 156 -6.90 -9.89 -4.81
C GLY A 156 -8.29 -9.26 -4.76
N ILE A 157 -8.46 -8.04 -5.31
CA ILE A 157 -9.77 -7.40 -5.38
C ILE A 157 -10.72 -8.19 -6.29
N ALA A 158 -10.25 -8.62 -7.46
CA ALA A 158 -11.06 -9.40 -8.40
C ALA A 158 -11.56 -10.70 -7.77
N GLU A 159 -10.68 -11.43 -7.08
CA GLU A 159 -11.04 -12.65 -6.34
C GLU A 159 -12.11 -12.39 -5.28
N GLN A 160 -11.95 -11.32 -4.48
CA GLN A 160 -12.91 -10.96 -3.43
C GLN A 160 -14.29 -10.56 -3.98
N ILE A 161 -14.34 -9.91 -5.15
CA ILE A 161 -15.60 -9.54 -5.79
C ILE A 161 -16.31 -10.77 -6.36
N HIS A 162 -15.60 -11.68 -7.03
CA HIS A 162 -16.21 -12.89 -7.60
C HIS A 162 -16.73 -13.81 -6.50
N SER A 163 -15.92 -14.08 -5.47
CA SER A 163 -16.32 -14.94 -4.35
C SER A 163 -17.59 -14.45 -3.64
N LYS A 164 -17.77 -13.13 -3.51
CA LYS A 164 -18.97 -12.53 -2.89
C LYS A 164 -20.21 -12.50 -3.78
N LYS A 165 -20.04 -12.56 -5.11
CA LYS A 165 -21.17 -12.70 -6.04
C LYS A 165 -21.74 -14.12 -5.99
N ASP A 166 -20.89 -15.13 -5.82
CA ASP A 166 -21.34 -16.53 -5.72
C ASP A 166 -22.09 -16.84 -4.41
N THR A 167 -22.01 -15.95 -3.41
CA THR A 167 -22.69 -16.10 -2.11
C THR A 167 -23.92 -15.22 -1.93
N ARG A 168 -24.36 -14.48 -2.97
CA ARG A 168 -25.55 -13.62 -2.95
C ARG A 168 -26.57 -14.08 -3.98
#